data_AF-A0A7S0C2I3-F1
#
_entry.id   AF-A0A7S0C2I3-F1
#
_cell.length_a   1.000
_cell.length_b   1.000
_cell.length_c   1.000
_cell.angle_alpha   90.00
_cell.angle_beta   90.00
_cell.angle_gamma   90.00
#
_symmetry.space_group_name_H-M   'P 1'
#
loop_
_entity.id
_entity.type
_entity.pdbx_description
1 polymer ?
#
loop_
_entity_poly.entity_id
_entity_poly.type
_entity_poly.pdbx_seq_one_letter_code
_entity_poly.pdbx_strand_id
1 'polypeptide(L)'
;MLNSMWFGSIVCTKIMQDVRDSMAKADISKKDKVEAAIGAVCANEKLSSREKKVCYYIDPIKRSVAQPFSTGIPAERVCKRINQSNPEICTVKFPIKTEKMEKKDLTKLRVKQLKSILGDRGVECKGCIEKEEFIKKVEDTAHLDSEF
;
A
#
# COMPACT_ATOMS: atom_id res chain seq x y z
N MET A 1 -9.25 -24.00 -1.56
CA MET A 1 -10.06 -22.99 -0.85
C MET A 1 -9.16 -22.27 0.15
N LEU A 2 -8.64 -21.08 -0.20
CA LEU A 2 -8.09 -20.15 0.80
C LEU A 2 -9.15 -19.07 1.01
N ASN A 3 -9.93 -19.32 2.05
CA ASN A 3 -11.03 -18.49 2.54
C ASN A 3 -10.53 -17.06 2.83
N SER A 4 -11.23 -16.09 2.23
CA SER A 4 -11.73 -14.85 2.85
C SER A 4 -10.92 -14.22 4.01
N MET A 5 -10.58 -12.93 3.82
CA MET A 5 -10.20 -11.91 4.84
C MET A 5 -8.70 -11.71 5.16
N TRP A 6 -7.92 -11.22 4.20
CA TRP A 6 -6.63 -10.58 4.50
C TRP A 6 -6.44 -9.29 3.70
N PHE A 7 -7.29 -8.29 3.96
CA PHE A 7 -7.00 -6.90 3.57
C PHE A 7 -6.19 -6.21 4.68
N GLY A 8 -4.98 -6.68 4.95
CA GLY A 8 -3.96 -5.88 5.63
C GLY A 8 -3.54 -4.71 4.72
N SER A 9 -2.96 -3.65 5.29
CA SER A 9 -2.39 -2.56 4.48
C SER A 9 -1.20 -3.12 3.70
N ILE A 10 -1.41 -3.45 2.41
CA ILE A 10 -0.38 -4.06 1.54
C ILE A 10 0.85 -3.15 1.44
N VAL A 11 0.65 -1.83 1.45
CA VAL A 11 1.73 -0.83 1.42
C VAL A 11 2.53 -0.86 2.73
N CYS A 12 1.86 -0.92 3.89
CA CYS A 12 2.55 -1.10 5.18
C CYS A 12 3.35 -2.40 5.23
N THR A 13 2.75 -3.51 4.80
CA THR A 13 3.43 -4.81 4.84
C THR A 13 4.70 -4.79 3.99
N LYS A 14 4.65 -4.15 2.82
CA LYS A 14 5.83 -3.97 1.97
C LYS A 14 6.93 -3.17 2.69
N ILE A 15 6.61 -2.01 3.26
CA ILE A 15 7.59 -1.20 4.00
C ILE A 15 8.24 -2.00 5.13
N MET A 16 7.45 -2.73 5.91
CA MET A 16 7.98 -3.55 7.00
C MET A 16 8.79 -4.76 6.50
N GLN A 17 8.51 -5.26 5.30
CA GLN A 17 9.31 -6.30 4.65
C GLN A 17 10.64 -5.72 4.14
N ASP A 18 10.63 -4.53 3.53
CA ASP A 18 11.82 -3.81 3.10
C ASP A 18 12.74 -3.50 4.30
N VAL A 19 12.18 -3.15 5.45
CA VAL A 19 12.93 -3.03 6.72
C VAL A 19 13.62 -4.35 7.07
N ARG A 20 12.91 -5.47 6.98
CA ARG A 20 13.49 -6.80 7.26
C ARG A 20 14.65 -7.13 6.33
N ASP A 21 14.46 -6.84 5.05
CA ASP A 21 15.40 -7.20 3.98
C ASP A 21 16.60 -6.25 3.92
N SER A 22 16.45 -5.03 4.44
CA SER A 22 17.56 -4.06 4.60
C SER A 22 18.54 -4.40 5.73
N MET A 23 18.26 -5.43 6.53
CA MET A 23 19.02 -5.76 7.74
C MET A 23 19.53 -7.21 7.76
N ALA A 24 20.63 -7.45 8.48
CA ALA A 24 21.07 -8.81 8.79
C ALA A 24 20.09 -9.51 9.74
N LYS A 25 19.85 -10.82 9.54
CA LYS A 25 18.94 -11.61 10.39
C LYS A 25 19.25 -11.51 11.89
N ALA A 26 20.52 -11.45 12.27
CA ALA A 26 20.97 -11.33 13.65
C ALA A 26 20.66 -9.96 14.29
N ASP A 27 20.37 -8.95 13.47
CA ASP A 27 20.04 -7.60 13.94
C ASP A 27 18.53 -7.36 14.07
N ILE A 28 17.69 -8.24 13.49
CA ILE A 28 16.24 -8.16 13.63
C ILE A 28 15.82 -8.27 15.10
N SER A 29 16.52 -9.05 15.91
CA SER A 29 16.23 -9.17 17.35
C SER A 29 16.61 -7.95 18.18
N LYS A 30 17.33 -6.99 17.60
CA LYS A 30 17.82 -5.79 18.28
C LYS A 30 16.91 -4.62 17.98
N LYS A 31 16.08 -4.24 18.97
CA LYS A 31 15.08 -3.17 18.85
C LYS A 31 15.66 -1.87 18.28
N ASP A 32 16.77 -1.39 18.81
CA ASP A 32 17.35 -0.10 18.38
C ASP A 32 17.81 -0.14 16.91
N LYS A 33 18.30 -1.31 16.45
CA LYS A 33 18.66 -1.49 15.05
C LYS A 33 17.42 -1.54 14.15
N VAL A 34 16.35 -2.20 14.58
CA VAL A 34 15.07 -2.22 13.84
C VAL A 34 14.49 -0.80 13.77
N GLU A 35 14.54 -0.05 14.86
CA GLU A 35 14.08 1.35 14.91
C GLU A 35 14.86 2.22 13.92
N ALA A 36 16.19 2.10 13.91
CA ALA A 36 17.04 2.80 12.96
C ALA A 36 16.75 2.40 11.50
N ALA A 37 16.51 1.11 11.24
CA ALA A 37 16.19 0.62 9.90
C ALA A 37 14.82 1.11 9.41
N ILE A 38 13.80 1.19 10.29
CA ILE A 38 12.51 1.82 9.94
C ILE A 38 12.74 3.26 9.52
N GLY A 39 13.53 4.03 10.28
CA GLY A 39 13.87 5.41 9.92
C GLY A 39 14.60 5.52 8.58
N ALA A 40 15.58 4.64 8.34
CA ALA A 40 16.36 4.63 7.10
C ALA A 40 15.51 4.27 5.87
N VAL A 41 14.64 3.25 5.98
CA VAL A 41 13.70 2.89 4.91
C VAL A 41 12.74 4.04 4.64
N CYS A 42 12.18 4.66 5.68
CA CYS A 42 11.24 5.76 5.54
C CYS A 42 11.87 7.07 5.03
N ALA A 43 13.18 7.25 5.18
CA ALA A 43 13.92 8.37 4.60
C ALA A 43 14.33 8.14 3.14
N ASN A 44 14.10 6.96 2.57
CA ASN A 44 14.53 6.63 1.21
C ASN A 44 13.73 7.44 0.17
N GLU A 45 14.44 8.21 -0.65
CA GLU A 45 13.83 9.08 -1.68
C GLU A 45 13.06 8.30 -2.75
N LYS A 46 13.46 7.04 -2.99
CA LYS A 46 12.85 6.12 -3.97
C LYS A 46 11.49 5.59 -3.56
N LEU A 47 11.03 5.87 -2.33
CA LEU A 47 9.69 5.51 -1.92
C LEU A 47 8.65 6.22 -2.79
N SER A 48 7.65 5.45 -3.24
CA SER A 48 6.46 5.99 -3.88
C SER A 48 5.72 6.94 -2.95
N SER A 49 4.90 7.84 -3.49
CA SER A 49 4.07 8.76 -2.69
C SER A 49 3.19 8.04 -1.66
N ARG A 50 2.80 6.80 -1.94
CA ARG A 50 2.01 5.96 -1.03
C ARG A 50 2.84 5.38 0.10
N GLU A 51 4.04 4.89 -0.18
CA GLU A 51 4.96 4.45 0.86
C GLU A 51 5.37 5.62 1.75
N LYS A 52 5.65 6.80 1.17
CA LYS A 52 5.88 8.05 1.92
C LYS A 52 4.70 8.40 2.83
N LYS A 53 3.46 8.29 2.34
CA LYS A 53 2.25 8.50 3.14
C LYS A 53 2.14 7.52 4.32
N VAL A 54 2.49 6.25 4.13
CA VAL A 54 2.51 5.28 5.24
C VAL A 54 3.63 5.60 6.23
N CYS A 55 4.83 5.91 5.73
CA CYS A 55 5.97 6.30 6.54
C CYS A 55 5.72 7.55 7.39
N TYR A 56 4.95 8.52 6.90
CA TYR A 56 4.50 9.68 7.68
C TYR A 56 3.79 9.27 8.98
N TYR A 57 3.02 8.18 8.96
CA TYR A 57 2.35 7.67 10.16
C TYR A 57 3.22 6.71 10.99
N ILE A 58 4.11 5.94 10.35
CA ILE A 58 4.95 4.95 11.05
C ILE A 58 6.14 5.60 11.75
N ASP A 59 6.80 6.58 11.13
CA ASP A 59 8.05 7.15 11.65
C ASP A 59 7.90 7.74 13.07
N PRO A 60 6.83 8.47 13.41
CA PRO A 60 6.63 8.97 14.78
C PRO A 60 6.45 7.86 15.83
N ILE A 61 6.02 6.66 15.42
CA ILE A 61 5.74 5.52 16.31
C ILE A 61 6.75 4.37 16.12
N LYS A 62 7.85 4.58 15.38
CA LYS A 62 8.80 3.52 15.01
C LYS A 62 9.34 2.71 16.18
N ARG A 63 9.52 3.32 17.36
CA ARG A 63 9.93 2.63 18.59
C ARG A 63 8.91 1.59 19.08
N SER A 64 7.62 1.92 18.96
CA SER A 64 6.50 1.03 19.29
C SER A 64 6.28 -0.04 18.23
N VAL A 65 6.67 0.22 16.98
CA VAL A 65 6.65 -0.74 15.87
C VAL A 65 7.84 -1.70 15.92
N ALA A 66 9.02 -1.20 16.28
CA ALA A 66 10.26 -1.96 16.39
C ALA A 66 10.16 -3.05 17.46
N GLN A 67 9.50 -2.77 18.58
CA GLN A 67 9.34 -3.72 19.69
C GLN A 67 8.68 -5.05 19.29
N PRO A 68 7.46 -5.09 18.71
CA PRO A 68 6.86 -6.34 18.25
C PRO A 68 7.60 -6.94 17.05
N PHE A 69 8.19 -6.12 16.19
CA PHE A 69 8.92 -6.61 15.03
C PHE A 69 10.20 -7.37 15.45
N SER A 70 10.91 -6.89 16.47
CA SER A 70 12.14 -7.51 16.94
C SER A 70 11.93 -8.83 17.68
N THR A 71 10.71 -9.13 18.12
CA THR A 71 10.36 -10.43 18.69
C THR A 71 9.96 -11.46 17.63
N GLY A 72 10.18 -11.17 16.34
CA GLY A 72 9.89 -12.09 15.24
C GLY A 72 8.44 -12.08 14.77
N ILE A 73 7.63 -11.08 15.15
CA ILE A 73 6.27 -10.94 14.61
C ILE A 73 6.37 -10.59 13.12
N PRO A 74 5.65 -11.30 12.23
CA PRO A 74 5.65 -11.00 10.79
C PRO A 74 5.13 -9.59 10.48
N ALA A 75 5.65 -8.99 9.40
CA ALA A 75 5.27 -7.67 8.90
C ALA A 75 3.74 -7.46 8.85
N GLU A 76 3.01 -8.45 8.33
CA GLU A 76 1.55 -8.41 8.23
C GLU A 76 0.85 -8.25 9.59
N ARG A 77 1.31 -8.98 10.62
CA ARG A 77 0.74 -8.88 11.96
C ARG A 77 1.12 -7.57 12.65
N VAL A 78 2.30 -7.03 12.37
CA VAL A 78 2.70 -5.70 12.85
C VAL A 78 1.80 -4.63 12.22
N CYS A 79 1.61 -4.66 10.90
CA CYS A 79 0.72 -3.74 10.19
C CYS A 79 -0.74 -3.86 10.63
N LYS A 80 -1.22 -5.08 10.95
CA LYS A 80 -2.55 -5.27 11.52
C LYS A 80 -2.71 -4.54 12.86
N ARG A 81 -1.69 -4.56 13.73
CA ARG A 81 -1.70 -3.83 15.02
C ARG A 81 -1.66 -2.32 14.81
N ILE A 82 -0.79 -1.85 13.91
CA ILE A 82 -0.70 -0.43 13.56
C ILE A 82 -2.04 0.08 13.04
N ASN A 83 -2.71 -0.69 12.17
CA ASN A 83 -4.00 -0.31 11.61
C ASN A 83 -5.13 -0.20 12.65
N GLN A 84 -5.03 -0.89 13.80
CA GLN A 84 -6.02 -0.78 14.86
C GLN A 84 -5.97 0.58 15.55
N SER A 85 -4.79 1.21 15.63
CA SER A 85 -4.61 2.54 16.21
C SER A 85 -4.56 3.66 15.15
N ASN A 86 -4.26 3.32 13.90
CA ASN A 86 -4.10 4.27 12.78
C ASN A 86 -4.84 3.74 11.54
N PRO A 87 -6.18 3.84 11.49
CA PRO A 87 -6.97 3.29 10.40
C PRO A 87 -6.64 3.91 9.03
N GLU A 88 -6.11 5.14 9.01
CA GLU A 88 -5.67 5.85 7.80
C GLU A 88 -4.62 5.08 6.99
N ILE A 89 -3.75 4.31 7.63
CA ILE A 89 -2.72 3.48 6.96
C ILE A 89 -3.37 2.37 6.11
N CYS A 90 -4.56 1.89 6.49
CA CYS A 90 -5.31 0.88 5.76
C CYS A 90 -5.94 1.44 4.47
N THR A 91 -6.14 2.76 4.39
CA THR A 91 -6.69 3.41 3.20
C THR A 91 -5.66 3.53 2.08
N VAL A 92 -4.37 3.45 2.40
CA VAL A 92 -3.27 3.56 1.44
C VAL A 92 -3.08 2.21 0.72
N LYS A 93 -3.42 2.17 -0.57
CA LYS A 93 -3.34 0.97 -1.43
C LYS A 93 -2.53 1.26 -2.67
N PHE A 94 -1.73 0.30 -3.13
CA PHE A 94 -1.03 0.40 -4.41
C PHE A 94 -1.98 0.70 -5.58
N PRO A 95 -1.51 1.41 -6.61
CA PRO A 95 -2.33 1.70 -7.78
C PRO A 95 -2.67 0.38 -8.48
N ILE A 96 -3.87 0.32 -9.05
CA ILE A 96 -4.22 -0.79 -9.94
C ILE A 96 -3.57 -0.48 -11.28
N LYS A 97 -2.53 -1.24 -11.63
CA LYS A 97 -1.84 -1.09 -12.91
C LYS A 97 -2.75 -1.55 -14.05
N THR A 98 -3.01 -0.68 -15.04
CA THR A 98 -3.89 -1.03 -16.16
C THR A 98 -3.16 -1.21 -17.49
N GLU A 99 -1.85 -0.95 -17.56
CA GLU A 99 -1.01 -1.03 -18.78
C GLU A 99 -1.20 -2.31 -19.62
N LYS A 100 -1.46 -3.45 -18.96
CA LYS A 100 -1.62 -4.77 -19.58
C LYS A 100 -3.07 -5.29 -19.55
N MET A 101 -4.02 -4.45 -19.16
CA MET A 101 -5.43 -4.84 -19.06
C MET A 101 -6.16 -4.59 -20.38
N GLU A 102 -6.95 -5.58 -20.80
CA GLU A 102 -7.94 -5.38 -21.86
C GLU A 102 -9.32 -5.05 -21.25
N LYS A 103 -10.27 -4.62 -22.09
CA LYS A 103 -11.66 -4.36 -21.66
C LYS A 103 -12.28 -5.50 -20.85
N LYS A 104 -12.00 -6.75 -21.23
CA LYS A 104 -12.48 -7.96 -20.53
C LYS A 104 -11.93 -8.12 -19.12
N ASP A 105 -10.81 -7.47 -18.80
CA ASP A 105 -10.22 -7.46 -17.46
C ASP A 105 -10.79 -6.31 -16.63
N LEU A 106 -11.06 -5.16 -17.26
CA LEU A 106 -11.76 -4.04 -16.61
C LEU A 106 -13.19 -4.41 -16.17
N THR A 107 -13.90 -5.26 -16.93
CA THR A 107 -15.23 -5.75 -16.53
C THR A 107 -15.20 -6.61 -15.26
N LYS A 108 -14.05 -7.22 -14.91
CA LYS A 108 -13.89 -7.99 -13.67
C LYS A 108 -13.70 -7.09 -12.44
N LEU A 109 -13.31 -5.83 -12.63
CA LEU A 109 -13.12 -4.88 -11.54
C LEU A 109 -14.46 -4.40 -10.97
N ARG A 110 -14.48 -4.11 -9.67
CA ARG A 110 -15.62 -3.46 -9.02
C ARG A 110 -15.64 -1.96 -9.34
N VAL A 111 -16.81 -1.31 -9.32
CA VAL A 111 -16.93 0.15 -9.54
C VAL A 111 -16.00 0.95 -8.63
N LYS A 112 -15.82 0.54 -7.37
CA LYS A 112 -14.86 1.17 -6.43
C LYS A 112 -13.41 1.12 -6.91
N GLN A 113 -13.00 0.03 -7.58
CA GLN A 113 -11.66 -0.11 -8.15
C GLN A 113 -11.50 0.77 -9.39
N LEU A 114 -12.51 0.81 -10.26
CA LEU A 114 -12.53 1.70 -11.42
C LEU A 114 -12.42 3.18 -11.00
N LYS A 115 -13.20 3.59 -9.98
CA LYS A 115 -13.08 4.94 -9.38
C LYS A 115 -11.70 5.21 -8.80
N SER A 116 -11.05 4.21 -8.20
CA SER A 116 -9.68 4.35 -7.68
C SER A 116 -8.68 4.59 -8.81
N ILE A 117 -8.78 3.85 -9.93
CA ILE A 117 -7.92 4.06 -11.11
C ILE A 117 -8.07 5.49 -11.64
N LEU A 118 -9.32 5.96 -11.80
CA LEU A 118 -9.58 7.32 -12.25
C LEU A 118 -9.02 8.36 -11.28
N GLY A 119 -9.24 8.18 -9.97
CA GLY A 119 -8.70 9.06 -8.94
C GLY A 119 -7.17 9.10 -8.92
N ASP A 120 -6.51 7.97 -9.13
CA ASP A 120 -5.05 7.89 -9.23
C ASP A 120 -4.51 8.68 -10.44
N ARG A 121 -5.30 8.78 -11.52
CA ARG A 121 -5.03 9.61 -12.71
C ARG A 121 -5.45 11.07 -12.55
N GLY A 122 -6.01 11.46 -11.40
CA GLY A 122 -6.59 12.79 -11.18
C GLY A 122 -7.88 13.05 -11.96
N VAL A 123 -8.56 11.99 -12.42
CA VAL A 123 -9.79 12.06 -13.22
C VAL A 123 -11.00 11.73 -12.35
N GLU A 124 -12.06 12.53 -12.51
CA GLU A 124 -13.37 12.22 -11.95
C GLU A 124 -14.37 11.88 -13.08
N CYS A 125 -15.20 10.85 -12.87
CA CYS A 125 -16.26 10.45 -13.81
C CYS A 125 -17.57 11.16 -13.41
N LYS A 126 -17.74 12.41 -13.84
CA LYS A 126 -18.96 13.18 -13.56
C LYS A 126 -20.13 12.64 -14.38
N GLY A 127 -21.23 12.26 -13.73
CA GLY A 127 -22.45 11.77 -14.38
C GLY A 127 -22.47 10.27 -14.70
N CYS A 128 -21.41 9.52 -14.37
CA CYS A 128 -21.36 8.08 -14.59
C CYS A 128 -22.22 7.34 -13.56
N ILE A 129 -23.25 6.63 -14.02
CA ILE A 129 -24.22 5.88 -13.20
C ILE A 129 -23.94 4.39 -13.36
N GLU A 130 -23.79 3.93 -14.60
CA GLU A 130 -23.59 2.52 -14.95
C GLU A 130 -22.11 2.14 -14.96
N LYS A 131 -21.83 0.86 -14.71
CA LYS A 131 -20.46 0.34 -14.62
C LYS A 131 -19.69 0.52 -15.94
N GLU A 132 -20.37 0.33 -17.05
CA GLU A 132 -19.82 0.45 -18.40
C GLU A 132 -19.30 1.87 -18.68
N GLU A 133 -19.93 2.90 -18.10
CA GLU A 133 -19.48 4.29 -18.21
C GLU A 133 -18.14 4.51 -17.48
N PHE A 134 -17.99 3.91 -16.29
CA PHE A 134 -16.71 3.92 -15.57
C PHE A 134 -15.62 3.16 -16.33
N ILE A 135 -15.95 2.01 -16.93
CA ILE A 135 -15.00 1.23 -17.75
C ILE A 135 -14.54 2.06 -18.93
N LYS A 136 -15.49 2.65 -19.69
CA LYS A 136 -15.18 3.49 -20.84
C LYS A 136 -14.28 4.66 -20.43
N LYS A 137 -14.58 5.34 -19.31
CA LYS A 137 -13.74 6.44 -18.82
C LYS A 137 -12.32 5.99 -18.46
N VAL A 138 -12.17 4.77 -17.92
CA VAL A 138 -10.85 4.17 -17.66
C VAL A 138 -10.12 3.85 -18.96
N GLU A 139 -10.80 3.37 -20.00
CA GLU A 139 -10.18 3.16 -21.33
C GLU A 139 -9.72 4.49 -21.94
N ASP A 140 -10.59 5.50 -21.94
CA ASP A 140 -10.32 6.83 -22.52
C ASP A 140 -9.14 7.56 -21.86
N THR A 141 -8.86 7.22 -20.60
CA THR A 141 -7.80 7.85 -19.79
C THR A 141 -6.60 6.93 -19.55
N ALA A 142 -6.48 5.83 -20.28
CA ALA A 142 -5.37 4.87 -20.11
C ALA A 142 -3.99 5.52 -20.31
N HIS A 143 -3.89 6.54 -21.17
CA HIS A 143 -2.66 7.31 -21.39
C HIS A 143 -2.20 8.16 -20.20
N LEU A 144 -3.07 8.33 -19.18
CA LEU A 144 -2.75 9.04 -17.93
C LEU A 144 -2.27 8.09 -16.82
N ASP A 145 -2.18 6.78 -17.06
CA ASP A 145 -1.57 5.87 -16.09
C ASP A 145 -0.13 6.32 -15.86
N SER A 146 0.12 6.85 -14.67
CA SER A 146 1.43 7.30 -14.29
C SER A 146 2.32 6.09 -14.03
N GLU A 147 3.41 5.95 -14.79
CA GLU A 147 4.47 4.96 -14.54
C GLU A 147 5.22 5.31 -13.25
N PHE A 148 4.64 5.02 -12.09
CA PHE A 148 5.31 5.12 -10.79
C PHE A 148 5.05 3.86 -9.95
#